data_AF-A0A0R2D3T9-F1
#
_entry.id   AF-A0A0R2D3T9-F1
#
_cell.length_a   1.000
_cell.length_b   1.000
_cell.length_c   1.000
_cell.angle_alpha   90.00
_cell.angle_beta   90.00
_cell.angle_gamma   90.00
#
_symmetry.space_group_name_H-M   'P 1'
#
loop_
_entity.id
_entity.type
_entity.pdbx_description
1 polymer ?
#
loop_
_entity_poly.entity_id
_entity_poly.type
_entity_poly.pdbx_seq_one_letter_code
_entity_poly.pdbx_strand_id
1 'polypeptide(L)'
;MATIIQGKNIKLSVIEKKLGLSKSRYYRWINYDVDLPFEYTVGLKKLLGLSDNEFLSLILPSTDEVLDTLALAMYFSSFSDKNNKLSIIMNSVKKYRNENQKYPFKFIILYLQAFFEKKEEKNIDIYINKLDKYLESIESITDFDLFLNFAVLQLKQLESGYQIEKNLNVTFINKLLEKMKLDDFSEVIIFHGFIIDIVINLILINKNKMALEVLNKSFDLMINSGYTDEYSKILDNELSQAIQKKDTNFEKLIRIIKQTGTVSEDEILYWSNYQTYIQRANS
;
A
#
# COMPACT_ATOMS: atom_id res chain seq x y z
N MET A 1 -4.69 -7.31 24.48
CA MET A 1 -3.92 -8.27 25.32
C MET A 1 -4.57 -8.55 26.69
N ALA A 2 -4.96 -7.53 27.47
CA ALA A 2 -5.63 -7.69 28.77
C ALA A 2 -6.88 -8.60 28.73
N THR A 3 -7.73 -8.43 27.72
CA THR A 3 -8.93 -9.25 27.50
C THR A 3 -8.61 -10.74 27.30
N ILE A 4 -7.46 -11.06 26.68
CA ILE A 4 -7.01 -12.44 26.46
C ILE A 4 -6.52 -13.06 27.76
N ILE A 5 -5.81 -12.28 28.59
CA ILE A 5 -5.37 -12.71 29.92
C ILE A 5 -6.58 -13.09 30.79
N GLN A 6 -7.62 -12.26 30.75
CA GLN A 6 -8.89 -12.53 31.43
C GLN A 6 -9.60 -13.76 30.85
N GLY A 7 -9.70 -13.87 29.52
CA GLY A 7 -10.33 -15.00 28.84
C GLY A 7 -9.63 -16.35 29.08
N LYS A 8 -8.30 -16.34 29.26
CA LYS A 8 -7.51 -17.55 29.60
C LYS A 8 -7.45 -17.85 31.11
N ASN A 9 -8.18 -17.11 31.95
CA ASN A 9 -8.23 -17.27 33.41
C ASN A 9 -6.84 -17.28 34.08
N ILE A 10 -5.90 -16.50 33.56
CA ILE A 10 -4.54 -16.42 34.10
C ILE A 10 -4.54 -15.51 35.33
N LYS A 11 -4.20 -16.08 36.49
CA LYS A 11 -4.10 -15.30 37.74
C LYS A 11 -2.91 -14.33 37.68
N LEU A 12 -3.09 -13.10 38.19
CA LEU A 12 -2.03 -12.10 38.25
C LEU A 12 -0.80 -12.56 39.05
N SER A 13 -0.98 -13.43 40.04
CA SER A 13 0.14 -14.03 40.77
C SER A 13 1.05 -14.90 39.87
N VAL A 14 0.50 -15.49 38.81
CA VAL A 14 1.28 -16.25 37.83
C VAL A 14 2.11 -15.31 36.96
N ILE A 15 1.54 -14.17 36.56
CA ILE A 15 2.22 -13.13 35.79
C ILE A 15 3.37 -12.54 36.62
N GLU A 16 3.11 -12.18 37.87
CA GLU A 16 4.11 -11.67 38.81
C GLU A 16 5.24 -12.68 39.04
N LYS A 17 4.90 -13.96 39.28
CA LYS A 17 5.89 -15.02 39.50
C LYS A 17 6.73 -15.35 38.27
N LYS A 18 6.12 -15.41 37.08
CA LYS A 18 6.80 -15.85 35.85
C LYS A 18 7.53 -14.74 35.13
N LEU A 19 7.00 -13.52 35.18
CA LEU A 19 7.53 -12.39 34.42
C LEU A 19 8.17 -11.32 35.31
N GLY A 20 7.97 -11.36 36.63
CA GLY A 20 8.43 -10.28 37.53
C GLY A 20 7.60 -9.00 37.41
N LEU A 21 6.48 -9.04 36.69
CA LEU A 21 5.62 -7.88 36.50
C LEU A 21 4.73 -7.70 37.72
N SER A 22 5.00 -6.66 38.51
CA SER A 22 4.22 -6.37 39.72
C SER A 22 2.76 -6.06 39.37
N LYS A 23 1.85 -6.42 40.28
CA LYS A 23 0.40 -6.15 40.11
C LYS A 23 0.11 -4.66 39.86
N SER A 24 0.80 -3.77 40.58
CA SER A 24 0.65 -2.32 40.41
C SER A 24 1.00 -1.89 38.99
N ARG A 25 2.14 -2.36 38.45
CA ARG A 25 2.56 -2.03 37.08
C ARG A 25 1.62 -2.63 36.04
N TYR A 26 1.14 -3.85 36.26
CA TYR A 26 0.15 -4.48 35.40
C TYR A 26 -1.15 -3.66 35.29
N TYR A 27 -1.72 -3.22 36.42
CA TYR A 27 -2.95 -2.41 36.38
C TYR A 27 -2.74 -1.04 35.74
N ARG A 28 -1.63 -0.37 36.06
CA ARG A 28 -1.25 0.89 35.40
C ARG A 28 -1.10 0.74 33.89
N TRP A 29 -0.53 -0.37 33.43
CA TRP A 29 -0.43 -0.65 32.01
C TRP A 29 -1.81 -0.85 31.35
N ILE A 30 -2.70 -1.63 31.98
CA ILE A 30 -4.07 -1.83 31.45
C ILE A 30 -4.86 -0.53 31.37
N ASN A 31 -4.63 0.37 32.31
CA ASN A 31 -5.28 1.68 32.35
C ASN A 31 -4.57 2.74 31.49
N TYR A 32 -3.57 2.35 30.68
CA TYR A 32 -2.78 3.26 29.82
C TYR A 32 -1.97 4.32 30.59
N ASP A 33 -1.67 4.09 31.86
CA ASP A 33 -0.85 5.00 32.68
C ASP A 33 0.67 4.80 32.47
N VAL A 34 1.08 3.62 32.00
CA VAL A 34 2.48 3.28 31.73
C VAL A 34 2.61 2.32 30.56
N ASP A 35 3.67 2.47 29.79
CA ASP A 35 4.08 1.48 28.80
C ASP A 35 4.75 0.27 29.47
N LEU A 36 4.50 -0.90 28.89
CA LEU A 36 5.26 -2.10 29.22
C LEU A 36 6.56 -2.14 28.43
N PRO A 37 7.71 -2.39 29.09
CA PRO A 37 8.93 -2.72 28.38
C PRO A 37 8.75 -3.96 27.51
N PHE A 38 9.44 -3.99 26.36
CA PHE A 38 9.30 -5.02 25.34
C PHE A 38 9.45 -6.44 25.88
N GLU A 39 10.38 -6.65 26.82
CA GLU A 39 10.64 -7.94 27.44
C GLU A 39 9.43 -8.48 28.18
N TYR A 40 8.67 -7.63 28.86
CA TYR A 40 7.43 -8.02 29.52
C TYR A 40 6.33 -8.34 28.51
N THR A 41 6.25 -7.58 27.40
CA THR A 41 5.30 -7.82 26.32
C THR A 41 5.56 -9.17 25.64
N VAL A 42 6.83 -9.49 25.34
CA VAL A 42 7.24 -10.82 24.82
C VAL A 42 7.06 -11.92 25.88
N GLY A 43 7.27 -11.60 27.16
CA GLY A 43 6.96 -12.51 28.26
C GLY A 43 5.47 -12.88 28.31
N LEU A 44 4.60 -11.88 28.14
CA LEU A 44 3.15 -12.06 28.07
C LEU A 44 2.75 -12.88 26.83
N LYS A 45 3.36 -12.64 25.66
CA LYS A 45 3.18 -13.47 24.45
C LYS A 45 3.35 -14.96 24.77
N LYS A 46 4.51 -15.31 25.34
CA LYS A 46 4.87 -16.70 25.66
C LYS A 46 3.91 -17.28 26.69
N LEU A 47 3.56 -16.50 27.71
CA LEU A 47 2.66 -16.93 28.77
C LEU A 47 1.24 -17.15 28.27
N LEU A 48 0.81 -16.39 27.27
CA LEU A 48 -0.48 -16.53 26.61
C LEU A 48 -0.46 -17.59 25.49
N GLY A 49 0.71 -18.12 25.12
CA GLY A 49 0.84 -19.08 24.03
C GLY A 49 0.36 -18.52 22.69
N LEU A 50 0.58 -17.21 22.46
CA LEU A 50 0.25 -16.56 21.20
C LEU A 50 1.35 -16.86 20.17
N SER A 51 0.94 -17.15 18.94
CA SER A 51 1.83 -17.15 17.80
C SER A 51 2.38 -15.74 17.54
N ASP A 52 3.43 -15.65 16.72
CA ASP A 52 4.04 -14.39 16.33
C ASP A 52 3.01 -13.49 15.63
N ASN A 53 2.19 -14.06 14.76
CA ASN A 53 1.16 -13.32 14.01
C ASN A 53 0.03 -12.81 14.92
N GLU A 54 -0.48 -13.64 15.84
CA GLU A 54 -1.50 -13.22 16.82
C GLU A 54 -0.97 -12.15 17.79
N PHE A 55 0.32 -12.22 18.12
CA PHE A 55 0.93 -11.25 19.00
C PHE A 55 1.17 -9.92 18.28
N LEU A 56 1.65 -9.98 17.04
CA LEU A 56 1.84 -8.82 16.18
C LEU A 56 0.52 -8.10 15.99
N SER A 57 -0.59 -8.78 15.65
CA SER A 57 -1.90 -8.13 15.45
C SER A 57 -2.44 -7.38 16.68
N LEU A 58 -1.98 -7.73 17.89
CA LEU A 58 -2.35 -7.04 19.13
C LEU A 58 -1.54 -5.77 19.41
N ILE A 59 -0.41 -5.58 18.73
CA ILE A 59 0.54 -4.47 18.92
C ILE A 59 0.60 -3.57 17.68
N LEU A 60 0.29 -4.12 16.50
CA LEU A 60 0.27 -3.48 15.18
C LEU A 60 -0.75 -2.34 14.95
N PRO A 61 -1.80 -2.08 15.76
CA PRO A 61 -2.73 -0.99 15.44
C PRO A 61 -2.09 0.40 15.30
N SER A 62 -0.84 0.58 15.74
CA SER A 62 -0.08 1.84 15.67
C SER A 62 0.81 1.99 14.43
N THR A 63 1.25 0.91 13.79
CA THR A 63 2.06 0.95 12.55
C THR A 63 1.22 1.04 11.29
N ASP A 64 -0.01 0.49 11.33
CA ASP A 64 -0.95 0.61 10.22
C ASP A 64 -1.49 2.03 10.06
N GLU A 65 -1.49 2.87 11.10
CA GLU A 65 -2.00 4.25 11.01
C GLU A 65 -1.33 5.02 9.86
N VAL A 66 -0.02 4.87 9.66
CA VAL A 66 0.70 5.54 8.57
C VAL A 66 0.29 4.98 7.21
N LEU A 67 0.29 3.66 7.07
CA LEU A 67 -0.04 2.97 5.82
C LEU A 67 -1.50 3.21 5.43
N ASP A 68 -2.43 3.05 6.37
CA ASP A 68 -3.86 3.31 6.22
C ASP A 68 -4.10 4.76 5.83
N THR A 69 -3.41 5.70 6.48
CA THR A 69 -3.54 7.12 6.16
C THR A 69 -3.09 7.40 4.73
N LEU A 70 -1.96 6.81 4.29
CA LEU A 70 -1.48 6.96 2.92
C LEU A 70 -2.41 6.28 1.91
N ALA A 71 -2.86 5.06 2.19
CA ALA A 71 -3.78 4.31 1.33
C ALA A 71 -5.12 5.06 1.15
N LEU A 72 -5.70 5.58 2.23
CA LEU A 72 -6.91 6.40 2.17
C LEU A 72 -6.67 7.72 1.41
N ALA A 73 -5.51 8.36 1.61
CA ALA A 73 -5.15 9.55 0.85
C ALA A 73 -5.06 9.26 -0.65
N MET A 74 -4.40 8.18 -1.05
CA MET A 74 -4.34 7.73 -2.45
C MET A 74 -5.73 7.46 -3.01
N TYR A 75 -6.54 6.67 -2.30
CA TYR A 75 -7.89 6.31 -2.74
C TYR A 75 -8.77 7.54 -3.00
N PHE A 76 -8.89 8.45 -2.04
CA PHE A 76 -9.73 9.64 -2.19
C PHE A 76 -9.15 10.66 -3.18
N SER A 77 -7.84 10.61 -3.45
CA SER A 77 -7.20 11.40 -4.51
C SER A 77 -7.55 10.88 -5.91
N SER A 78 -7.66 9.56 -6.09
CA SER A 78 -7.87 8.94 -7.41
C SER A 78 -9.35 8.80 -7.83
N PHE A 79 -10.26 8.55 -6.88
CA PHE A 79 -11.63 8.12 -7.21
C PHE A 79 -12.70 9.15 -6.86
N SER A 80 -12.78 9.61 -5.61
CA SER A 80 -13.63 10.76 -5.25
C SER A 80 -13.29 11.32 -3.87
N ASP A 81 -13.18 12.64 -3.74
CA ASP A 81 -13.08 13.30 -2.44
C ASP A 81 -14.48 13.66 -1.92
N LYS A 82 -15.37 12.66 -1.84
CA LYS A 82 -16.72 12.85 -1.29
C LYS A 82 -16.60 13.23 0.19
N ASN A 83 -17.34 14.26 0.61
CA ASN A 83 -17.38 14.75 2.00
C ASN A 83 -16.05 15.29 2.54
N ASN A 84 -15.19 15.87 1.69
CA ASN A 84 -13.94 16.52 2.10
C ASN A 84 -13.00 15.60 2.91
N LYS A 85 -12.98 14.30 2.59
CA LYS A 85 -12.18 13.28 3.29
C LYS A 85 -10.69 13.61 3.24
N LEU A 86 -10.18 14.10 2.12
CA LEU A 86 -8.79 14.50 2.00
C LEU A 86 -8.44 15.67 2.94
N SER A 87 -9.36 16.61 3.15
CA SER A 87 -9.16 17.72 4.10
C SER A 87 -9.16 17.22 5.55
N ILE A 88 -10.00 16.24 5.87
CA ILE A 88 -10.02 15.59 7.18
C ILE A 88 -8.70 14.86 7.43
N ILE A 89 -8.22 14.08 6.46
CA ILE A 89 -6.93 13.38 6.53
C ILE A 89 -5.79 14.41 6.69
N MET A 90 -5.75 15.45 5.87
CA MET A 90 -4.76 16.52 5.99
C MET A 90 -4.76 17.13 7.40
N ASN A 91 -5.93 17.37 7.99
CA ASN A 91 -6.04 17.91 9.34
C ASN A 91 -5.56 16.92 10.43
N SER A 92 -5.79 15.62 10.28
CA SER A 92 -5.33 14.62 11.26
C SER A 92 -3.81 14.49 11.28
N VAL A 93 -3.15 14.66 10.13
CA VAL A 93 -1.70 14.57 10.02
C VAL A 93 -0.96 15.88 10.26
N LYS A 94 -1.63 17.04 10.26
CA LYS A 94 -1.00 18.37 10.44
C LYS A 94 -0.12 18.49 11.69
N LYS A 95 -0.47 17.79 12.77
CA LYS A 95 0.33 17.75 14.02
C LYS A 95 1.77 17.27 13.78
N TYR A 96 1.98 16.44 12.77
CA TYR A 96 3.28 15.83 12.43
C TYR A 96 4.14 16.72 11.50
N ARG A 97 3.67 17.91 11.10
CA ARG A 97 4.36 18.78 10.12
C ARG A 97 5.77 19.20 10.54
N ASN A 98 5.96 19.40 11.84
CA ASN A 98 7.21 19.90 12.42
C ASN A 98 8.05 18.79 13.08
N GLU A 99 7.59 17.54 13.03
CA GLU A 99 8.38 16.44 13.58
C GLU A 99 9.65 16.22 12.73
N ASN A 100 10.69 15.70 13.39
CA ASN A 100 12.01 15.51 12.77
C ASN A 100 11.89 14.80 11.42
N GLN A 101 12.85 15.08 10.52
CA GLN A 101 12.81 14.72 9.08
C GLN A 101 12.56 13.23 8.74
N LYS A 102 12.54 12.32 9.72
CA LYS A 102 12.40 10.87 9.55
C LYS A 102 10.99 10.33 9.82
N TYR A 103 9.99 11.17 10.07
CA TYR A 103 8.63 10.67 10.35
C TYR A 103 7.81 10.45 9.05
N PRO A 104 7.28 9.23 8.78
CA PRO A 104 6.56 8.91 7.53
C PRO A 104 5.40 9.84 7.19
N PHE A 105 4.65 10.34 8.18
CA PHE A 105 3.54 11.26 7.97
C PHE A 105 3.92 12.55 7.24
N LYS A 106 5.19 12.99 7.33
CA LYS A 106 5.67 14.15 6.57
C LYS A 106 5.55 13.93 5.06
N PHE A 107 5.79 12.72 4.57
CA PHE A 107 5.68 12.42 3.14
C PHE A 107 4.22 12.30 2.70
N ILE A 108 3.33 11.83 3.58
CA ILE A 108 1.87 11.89 3.36
C ILE A 108 1.41 13.35 3.24
N ILE A 109 1.88 14.24 4.11
CA ILE A 109 1.59 15.68 4.02
C ILE A 109 2.08 16.25 2.69
N LEU A 110 3.31 15.94 2.27
CA LEU A 110 3.86 16.40 1.00
C LEU A 110 3.05 15.90 -0.20
N TYR A 111 2.65 14.63 -0.19
CA TYR A 111 1.77 14.05 -1.21
C TYR A 111 0.42 14.79 -1.29
N LEU A 112 -0.25 14.99 -0.16
CA LEU A 112 -1.53 15.69 -0.11
C LEU A 112 -1.41 17.16 -0.55
N GLN A 113 -0.31 17.83 -0.17
CA GLN A 113 -0.04 19.20 -0.63
C GLN A 113 0.13 19.27 -2.14
N ALA A 114 0.90 18.36 -2.73
CA ALA A 114 1.04 18.24 -4.18
C ALA A 114 -0.33 18.06 -4.84
N PHE A 115 -1.13 17.14 -4.32
CA PHE A 115 -2.45 16.88 -4.88
C PHE A 115 -3.39 18.10 -4.82
N PHE A 116 -3.45 18.81 -3.69
CA PHE A 116 -4.26 20.03 -3.55
C PHE A 116 -3.78 21.14 -4.48
N GLU A 117 -2.47 21.36 -4.58
CA GLU A 117 -1.92 22.35 -5.51
C GLU A 117 -2.21 21.98 -6.97
N LYS A 118 -2.15 20.69 -7.32
CA LYS A 118 -2.50 20.24 -8.66
C LYS A 118 -3.97 20.50 -9.00
N LYS A 119 -4.88 20.29 -8.03
CA LYS A 119 -6.31 20.63 -8.17
C LYS A 119 -6.53 22.12 -8.43
N GLU A 120 -5.62 22.98 -7.97
CA GLU A 120 -5.62 24.42 -8.23
C GLU A 120 -4.82 24.79 -9.50
N GLU A 121 -4.51 23.80 -10.35
CA GLU A 121 -3.74 23.96 -11.60
C GLU A 121 -2.33 24.54 -11.40
N LYS A 122 -1.75 24.34 -10.21
CA LYS A 122 -0.37 24.76 -9.91
C LYS A 122 0.64 23.68 -10.28
N ASN A 123 1.88 24.11 -10.50
CA ASN A 123 3.04 23.23 -10.70
C ASN A 123 3.41 22.54 -9.37
N ILE A 124 3.56 21.21 -9.41
CA ILE A 124 3.82 20.38 -8.22
C ILE A 124 5.24 19.78 -8.18
N ASP A 125 6.13 20.21 -9.07
CA ASP A 125 7.46 19.63 -9.27
C ASP A 125 8.29 19.67 -8.00
N ILE A 126 8.14 20.73 -7.20
CA ILE A 126 8.87 20.89 -5.94
C ILE A 126 8.50 19.77 -4.96
N TYR A 127 7.25 19.32 -4.94
CA TYR A 127 6.79 18.24 -4.07
C TYR A 127 7.26 16.89 -4.59
N ILE A 128 7.10 16.64 -5.89
CA ILE A 128 7.56 15.40 -6.53
C ILE A 128 9.06 15.23 -6.33
N ASN A 129 9.87 16.27 -6.58
CA ASN A 129 11.32 16.21 -6.39
C ASN A 129 11.73 15.91 -4.94
N LYS A 130 10.98 16.40 -3.95
CA LYS A 130 11.23 16.08 -2.53
C LYS A 130 10.91 14.63 -2.20
N LEU A 131 9.83 14.09 -2.78
CA LEU A 131 9.42 12.70 -2.61
C LEU A 131 10.39 11.75 -3.32
N ASP A 132 10.77 12.05 -4.56
CA ASP A 132 11.77 11.29 -5.33
C ASP A 132 13.11 11.25 -4.59
N LYS A 133 13.59 12.40 -4.09
CA LYS A 133 14.85 12.45 -3.32
C LYS A 133 14.80 11.59 -2.05
N TYR A 134 13.64 11.49 -1.41
CA TYR A 134 13.47 10.56 -0.30
C TYR A 134 13.55 9.11 -0.78
N LEU A 135 12.77 8.74 -1.80
CA LEU A 135 12.73 7.38 -2.33
C LEU A 135 14.11 6.90 -2.83
N GLU A 136 14.89 7.79 -3.45
CA GLU A 136 16.26 7.52 -3.91
C GLU A 136 17.26 7.34 -2.74
N SER A 137 16.96 7.90 -1.56
CA SER A 137 17.84 7.83 -0.39
C SER A 137 17.66 6.57 0.47
N ILE A 138 16.68 5.72 0.14
CA ILE A 138 16.33 4.54 0.94
C ILE A 138 17.23 3.37 0.57
N GLU A 139 17.92 2.81 1.56
CA GLU A 139 18.75 1.61 1.40
C GLU A 139 17.94 0.31 1.46
N SER A 140 16.83 0.29 2.23
CA SER A 140 15.95 -0.87 2.41
C SER A 140 14.48 -0.46 2.27
N ILE A 141 13.81 -1.00 1.25
CA ILE A 141 12.41 -0.68 0.93
C ILE A 141 11.46 -1.35 1.93
N THR A 142 10.64 -0.54 2.58
CA THR A 142 9.51 -0.96 3.44
C THR A 142 8.18 -0.89 2.70
N ASP A 143 7.10 -1.40 3.29
CA ASP A 143 5.75 -1.30 2.71
C ASP A 143 5.30 0.16 2.55
N PHE A 144 5.69 1.03 3.47
CA PHE A 144 5.41 2.46 3.33
C PHE A 144 6.05 3.04 2.09
N ASP A 145 7.30 2.66 1.81
CA ASP A 145 8.02 3.15 0.65
C ASP A 145 7.43 2.59 -0.65
N LEU A 146 6.87 1.37 -0.62
CA LEU A 146 6.10 0.81 -1.72
C LEU A 146 4.89 1.66 -2.05
N PHE A 147 4.03 1.90 -1.05
CA PHE A 147 2.82 2.71 -1.21
C PHE A 147 3.14 4.15 -1.59
N LEU A 148 4.19 4.75 -1.01
CA LEU A 148 4.59 6.11 -1.34
C LEU A 148 5.07 6.22 -2.78
N ASN A 149 5.78 5.22 -3.28
CA ASN A 149 6.21 5.19 -4.67
C ASN A 149 5.00 5.14 -5.63
N PHE A 150 3.97 4.34 -5.31
CA PHE A 150 2.70 4.36 -6.04
C PHE A 150 2.01 5.72 -6.00
N ALA A 151 1.96 6.37 -4.83
CA ALA A 151 1.39 7.70 -4.68
C ALA A 151 2.13 8.74 -5.55
N VAL A 152 3.47 8.65 -5.62
CA VAL A 152 4.30 9.52 -6.48
C VAL A 152 4.05 9.24 -7.97
N LEU A 153 3.92 7.96 -8.36
CA LEU A 153 3.56 7.59 -9.74
C LEU A 153 2.24 8.21 -10.15
N GLN A 154 1.22 8.17 -9.28
CA GLN A 154 -0.08 8.80 -9.53
C GLN A 154 0.05 10.32 -9.72
N LEU A 155 0.83 11.02 -8.87
CA LEU A 155 1.08 12.46 -9.05
C LEU A 155 1.77 12.76 -10.39
N LYS A 156 2.75 11.93 -10.79
CA LYS A 156 3.47 12.08 -12.06
C LYS A 156 2.56 11.86 -13.27
N GLN A 157 1.58 10.97 -13.18
CA GLN A 157 0.58 10.79 -14.24
C GLN A 157 -0.35 12.02 -14.40
N LEU A 158 -0.58 12.77 -13.32
CA LEU A 158 -1.35 14.02 -13.35
C LEU A 158 -0.55 15.19 -13.95
N GLU A 159 0.78 15.17 -13.85
CA GLU A 159 1.65 16.24 -14.35
C GLU A 159 2.13 15.97 -15.79
N SER A 160 1.81 16.87 -16.72
CA SER A 160 2.28 16.75 -18.11
C SER A 160 3.80 16.88 -18.18
N GLY A 161 4.49 15.86 -18.72
CA GLY A 161 5.93 15.91 -18.99
C GLY A 161 6.85 15.28 -17.94
N TYR A 162 6.31 14.59 -16.92
CA TYR A 162 7.16 13.89 -15.95
C TYR A 162 7.66 12.52 -16.43
N GLN A 163 8.92 12.20 -16.14
CA GLN A 163 9.52 10.90 -16.42
C GLN A 163 9.11 9.88 -15.34
N ILE A 164 8.08 9.09 -15.63
CA ILE A 164 7.62 7.97 -14.80
C ILE A 164 8.74 6.94 -14.56
N GLU A 165 9.73 6.86 -15.46
CA GLU A 165 10.81 5.86 -15.46
C GLU A 165 11.59 5.76 -14.14
N LYS A 166 11.81 6.88 -13.43
CA LYS A 166 12.62 6.89 -12.19
C LYS A 166 12.02 6.04 -11.07
N ASN A 167 10.70 5.94 -11.02
CA ASN A 167 9.95 5.23 -9.98
C ASN A 167 9.76 3.74 -10.31
N LEU A 168 9.98 3.34 -11.56
CA LEU A 168 9.81 1.98 -12.09
C LEU A 168 11.14 1.22 -12.18
N ASN A 169 12.04 1.41 -11.22
CA ASN A 169 13.33 0.72 -11.24
C ASN A 169 13.18 -0.78 -10.93
N VAL A 170 14.16 -1.57 -11.38
CA VAL A 170 14.14 -3.04 -11.23
C VAL A 170 14.10 -3.47 -9.76
N THR A 171 14.78 -2.75 -8.87
CA THR A 171 14.82 -3.06 -7.42
C THR A 171 13.43 -2.99 -6.80
N PHE A 172 12.68 -1.94 -7.12
CA PHE A 172 11.32 -1.73 -6.65
C PHE A 172 10.38 -2.86 -7.12
N ILE A 173 10.45 -3.19 -8.41
CA ILE A 173 9.63 -4.23 -9.02
C ILE A 173 9.93 -5.61 -8.41
N ASN A 174 11.21 -5.92 -8.20
CA ASN A 174 11.60 -7.17 -7.54
C ASN A 174 11.09 -7.23 -6.10
N LYS A 175 11.07 -6.10 -5.38
CA LYS A 175 10.53 -6.05 -4.01
C LYS A 175 9.04 -6.35 -3.97
N LEU A 176 8.26 -5.84 -4.93
CA LEU A 176 6.84 -6.18 -5.07
C LEU A 176 6.64 -7.67 -5.34
N LEU A 177 7.42 -8.24 -6.26
CA LEU A 177 7.35 -9.68 -6.56
C LEU A 177 7.78 -10.54 -5.36
N GLU A 178 8.71 -10.09 -4.52
CA GLU A 178 9.05 -10.78 -3.26
C GLU A 178 7.87 -10.81 -2.29
N LYS A 179 7.09 -9.72 -2.21
CA LYS A 179 5.90 -9.65 -1.35
C LYS A 179 4.79 -10.61 -1.78
N MET A 180 4.74 -10.98 -3.05
CA MET A 180 3.82 -12.01 -3.54
C MET A 180 4.24 -13.45 -3.18
N LYS A 181 5.44 -13.67 -2.63
CA LYS A 181 5.87 -15.00 -2.16
C LYS A 181 5.40 -15.31 -0.74
N LEU A 182 4.63 -14.43 -0.12
CA LEU A 182 4.12 -14.59 1.24
C LEU A 182 2.97 -15.61 1.27
N ASP A 183 2.84 -16.32 2.39
CA ASP A 183 1.78 -17.32 2.60
C ASP A 183 0.40 -16.69 2.92
N ASP A 184 0.28 -15.36 2.90
CA ASP A 184 -0.98 -14.64 3.18
C ASP A 184 -1.76 -14.36 1.88
N PHE A 185 -2.92 -15.01 1.76
CA PHE A 185 -3.86 -14.86 0.64
C PHE A 185 -4.22 -13.40 0.33
N SER A 186 -4.52 -12.62 1.37
CA SER A 186 -5.03 -11.26 1.21
C SER A 186 -3.96 -10.32 0.67
N GLU A 187 -2.71 -10.53 1.11
CA GLU A 187 -1.57 -9.73 0.64
C GLU A 187 -1.22 -10.03 -0.82
N VAL A 188 -1.24 -11.30 -1.26
CA VAL A 188 -0.91 -11.66 -2.65
C VAL A 188 -1.81 -10.95 -3.67
N ILE A 189 -3.11 -10.86 -3.41
CA ILE A 189 -4.06 -10.17 -4.30
C ILE A 189 -3.79 -8.66 -4.33
N ILE A 190 -3.54 -8.04 -3.18
CA ILE A 190 -3.23 -6.60 -3.09
C ILE A 190 -1.95 -6.30 -3.88
N PHE A 191 -0.88 -7.08 -3.65
CA PHE A 191 0.38 -6.89 -4.36
C PHE A 191 0.27 -7.22 -5.85
N HIS A 192 -0.59 -8.15 -6.26
CA HIS A 192 -0.90 -8.37 -7.67
C HIS A 192 -1.55 -7.13 -8.30
N GLY A 193 -2.53 -6.49 -7.64
CA GLY A 193 -3.12 -5.23 -8.10
C GLY A 193 -2.07 -4.13 -8.29
N PHE A 194 -1.12 -4.00 -7.37
CA PHE A 194 0.03 -3.11 -7.51
C PHE A 194 0.95 -3.47 -8.69
N ILE A 195 1.14 -4.76 -8.97
CA ILE A 195 1.86 -5.17 -10.17
C ILE A 195 1.10 -4.75 -11.44
N ILE A 196 -0.23 -4.85 -11.48
CA ILE A 196 -1.02 -4.37 -12.62
C ILE A 196 -0.80 -2.87 -12.85
N ASP A 197 -0.81 -2.05 -11.79
CA ASP A 197 -0.47 -0.62 -11.88
C ASP A 197 0.92 -0.40 -12.50
N ILE A 198 1.93 -1.18 -12.08
CA ILE A 198 3.28 -1.10 -12.63
C ILE A 198 3.34 -1.53 -14.09
N VAL A 199 2.66 -2.61 -14.45
CA VAL A 199 2.58 -3.10 -15.83
C VAL A 199 2.00 -2.03 -16.74
N ILE A 200 0.91 -1.36 -16.33
CA ILE A 200 0.33 -0.27 -17.10
C ILE A 200 1.29 0.91 -17.22
N ASN A 201 1.97 1.29 -16.14
CA ASN A 201 2.99 2.34 -16.18
C ASN A 201 4.17 1.99 -17.10
N LEU A 202 4.61 0.73 -17.15
CA LEU A 202 5.64 0.26 -18.08
C LEU A 202 5.16 0.33 -19.54
N ILE A 203 3.89 0.08 -19.81
CA ILE A 203 3.27 0.26 -21.14
C ILE A 203 3.31 1.74 -21.53
N LEU A 204 2.94 2.65 -20.63
CA LEU A 204 2.96 4.11 -20.87
C LEU A 204 4.33 4.63 -21.31
N ILE A 205 5.42 4.03 -20.81
CA ILE A 205 6.80 4.39 -21.18
C ILE A 205 7.41 3.47 -22.25
N ASN A 206 6.58 2.73 -23.00
CA ASN A 206 6.99 1.84 -24.09
C ASN A 206 7.96 0.70 -23.68
N LYS A 207 7.93 0.26 -22.42
CA LYS A 207 8.73 -0.88 -21.91
C LYS A 207 7.94 -2.20 -21.94
N ASN A 208 7.24 -2.47 -23.04
CA ASN A 208 6.31 -3.60 -23.18
C ASN A 208 6.93 -4.98 -22.86
N LYS A 209 8.21 -5.20 -23.21
CA LYS A 209 8.91 -6.45 -22.88
C LYS A 209 9.00 -6.65 -21.37
N MET A 210 9.39 -5.60 -20.65
CA MET A 210 9.49 -5.64 -19.19
C MET A 210 8.11 -5.76 -18.55
N ALA A 211 7.10 -5.06 -19.08
CA ALA A 211 5.71 -5.17 -18.64
C ALA A 211 5.22 -6.64 -18.71
N LEU A 212 5.47 -7.31 -19.84
CA LEU A 212 5.11 -8.71 -20.04
C LEU A 212 5.87 -9.66 -19.10
N GLU A 213 7.17 -9.45 -18.93
CA GLU A 213 8.00 -10.26 -18.01
C GLU A 213 7.52 -10.15 -16.56
N VAL A 214 7.13 -8.94 -16.12
CA VAL A 214 6.62 -8.70 -14.77
C VAL A 214 5.24 -9.31 -14.58
N LEU A 215 4.33 -9.13 -15.54
CA LEU A 215 2.98 -9.70 -15.51
C LEU A 215 3.00 -11.22 -15.45
N ASN A 216 3.82 -11.87 -16.29
CA ASN A 216 3.92 -13.33 -16.27
C ASN A 216 4.47 -13.85 -14.94
N LYS A 217 5.49 -13.17 -14.37
CA LYS A 217 6.05 -13.54 -13.07
C LYS A 217 5.04 -13.40 -11.94
N SER A 218 4.24 -12.34 -11.91
CA SER A 218 3.21 -12.17 -10.88
C SER A 218 2.12 -13.23 -11.00
N PHE A 219 1.70 -13.54 -12.24
CA PHE A 219 0.71 -14.60 -12.49
C PHE A 219 1.23 -15.99 -12.07
N ASP A 220 2.48 -16.32 -12.39
CA ASP A 220 3.09 -17.58 -11.95
C ASP A 220 3.14 -17.67 -10.42
N LEU A 221 3.45 -16.57 -9.73
CA LEU A 221 3.44 -16.53 -8.26
C LEU A 221 2.03 -16.75 -7.71
N MET A 222 1.00 -16.14 -8.30
CA MET A 222 -0.41 -16.37 -7.93
C MET A 222 -0.85 -17.82 -8.13
N ILE A 223 -0.45 -18.46 -9.25
CA ILE A 223 -0.73 -19.89 -9.49
C ILE A 223 -0.07 -20.74 -8.40
N ASN A 224 1.20 -20.50 -8.13
CA ASN A 224 1.98 -21.30 -7.17
C ASN A 224 1.48 -21.15 -5.73
N SER A 225 0.94 -19.99 -5.38
CA SER A 225 0.29 -19.78 -4.09
C SER A 225 -1.13 -20.38 -4.01
N GLY A 226 -1.65 -20.94 -5.10
CA GLY A 226 -3.00 -21.51 -5.18
C GLY A 226 -4.10 -20.47 -5.35
N TYR A 227 -3.77 -19.26 -5.78
CA TYR A 227 -4.63 -18.07 -5.73
C TYR A 227 -4.88 -17.47 -7.10
N THR A 228 -5.64 -18.18 -7.94
CA THR A 228 -6.10 -17.64 -9.22
C THR A 228 -7.61 -17.81 -9.36
N ASP A 229 -8.35 -16.72 -9.17
CA ASP A 229 -9.76 -16.66 -9.53
C ASP A 229 -9.93 -16.46 -11.05
N GLU A 230 -11.17 -16.62 -11.53
CA GLU A 230 -11.48 -16.48 -12.96
C GLU A 230 -11.24 -15.05 -13.46
N TYR A 231 -11.51 -14.06 -12.62
CA TYR A 231 -11.27 -12.65 -12.91
C TYR A 231 -9.79 -12.37 -13.20
N SER A 232 -8.89 -12.77 -12.30
CA SER A 232 -7.45 -12.48 -12.40
C SER A 232 -6.82 -13.19 -13.59
N LYS A 233 -7.26 -14.44 -13.88
CA LYS A 233 -6.84 -15.17 -15.09
C LYS A 233 -7.23 -14.43 -16.38
N ILE A 234 -8.45 -13.92 -16.43
CA ILE A 234 -8.95 -13.21 -17.61
C ILE A 234 -8.24 -11.86 -17.76
N LEU A 235 -8.08 -11.12 -16.66
CA LEU A 235 -7.34 -9.86 -16.64
C LEU A 235 -5.90 -10.04 -17.16
N ASP A 236 -5.15 -10.99 -16.61
CA ASP A 236 -3.75 -11.23 -17.00
C ASP A 236 -3.63 -11.69 -18.44
N ASN A 237 -4.52 -12.56 -18.91
CA ASN A 237 -4.52 -13.03 -20.29
C ASN A 237 -4.82 -11.89 -21.28
N GLU A 238 -5.83 -11.07 -21.00
CA GLU A 238 -6.19 -9.96 -21.89
C GLU A 238 -5.13 -8.84 -21.86
N LEU A 239 -4.55 -8.53 -20.70
CA LEU A 239 -3.43 -7.59 -20.60
C LEU A 239 -2.20 -8.11 -21.36
N SER A 240 -1.85 -9.38 -21.20
CA SER A 240 -0.73 -10.01 -21.92
C SER A 240 -0.93 -9.91 -23.44
N GLN A 241 -2.14 -10.21 -23.93
CA GLN A 241 -2.48 -10.07 -25.35
C GLN A 241 -2.41 -8.61 -25.83
N ALA A 242 -2.91 -7.66 -25.04
CA ALA A 242 -2.87 -6.24 -25.35
C ALA A 242 -1.43 -5.74 -25.50
N ILE A 243 -0.55 -6.12 -24.56
CA ILE A 243 0.88 -5.80 -24.58
C ILE A 243 1.57 -6.38 -25.82
N GLN A 244 1.32 -7.65 -26.13
CA GLN A 244 1.92 -8.35 -27.27
C GLN A 244 1.50 -7.77 -28.61
N LYS A 245 0.19 -7.48 -28.76
CA LYS A 245 -0.38 -6.90 -29.99
C LYS A 245 -0.11 -5.40 -30.12
N LYS A 246 0.41 -4.76 -29.06
CA LYS A 246 0.49 -3.31 -28.90
C LYS A 246 -0.89 -2.65 -29.09
N ASP A 247 -1.94 -3.38 -28.77
CA ASP A 247 -3.33 -2.95 -28.84
C ASP A 247 -3.74 -2.55 -27.43
N THR A 248 -3.42 -1.32 -27.06
CA THR A 248 -3.67 -0.78 -25.73
C THR A 248 -5.08 -0.17 -25.61
N ASN A 249 -6.07 -0.76 -26.29
CA ASN A 249 -7.47 -0.39 -26.12
C ASN A 249 -8.07 -1.14 -24.93
N PHE A 250 -8.09 -0.48 -23.77
CA PHE A 250 -8.62 -1.05 -22.54
C PHE A 250 -10.17 -1.07 -22.50
N GLU A 251 -10.88 -0.47 -23.46
CA GLU A 251 -12.35 -0.60 -23.51
C GLU A 251 -12.77 -2.05 -23.77
N LYS A 252 -11.99 -2.77 -24.59
CA LYS A 252 -12.21 -4.20 -24.83
C LYS A 252 -11.98 -5.01 -23.56
N LEU A 253 -10.93 -4.69 -22.80
CA LEU A 253 -10.61 -5.31 -21.51
C LEU A 253 -11.76 -5.10 -20.52
N ILE A 254 -12.22 -3.85 -20.33
CA ILE A 254 -13.35 -3.51 -19.46
C ILE A 254 -14.60 -4.31 -19.85
N ARG A 255 -14.89 -4.43 -21.14
CA ARG A 255 -16.06 -5.16 -21.62
C ARG A 255 -15.98 -6.66 -21.32
N ILE A 256 -14.81 -7.26 -21.44
CA ILE A 256 -14.58 -8.68 -21.13
C ILE A 256 -14.69 -8.91 -19.62
N ILE A 257 -14.06 -8.06 -18.80
CA ILE A 257 -14.13 -8.13 -17.34
C ILE A 257 -15.58 -7.97 -16.84
N LYS A 258 -16.38 -7.09 -17.45
CA LYS A 258 -17.81 -6.94 -17.11
C LYS A 258 -18.63 -8.22 -17.35
N GLN A 259 -18.15 -9.16 -18.15
CA GLN A 259 -18.83 -10.44 -18.40
C GLN A 259 -18.51 -11.49 -17.34
N THR A 260 -17.46 -11.30 -16.55
CA THR A 260 -17.00 -12.28 -15.55
C THR A 260 -17.59 -12.03 -14.16
N GLY A 261 -18.28 -10.90 -13.96
CA GLY A 261 -18.94 -10.56 -12.70
C GLY A 261 -19.35 -9.10 -12.61
N THR A 262 -19.77 -8.69 -11.41
CA THR A 262 -20.06 -7.29 -11.09
C THR A 262 -18.77 -6.49 -10.92
N VAL A 263 -18.48 -5.64 -11.91
CA VAL A 263 -17.40 -4.64 -11.86
C VAL A 263 -17.93 -3.40 -11.14
N SER A 264 -17.18 -2.89 -10.17
CA SER A 264 -17.56 -1.68 -9.42
C SER A 264 -17.47 -0.41 -10.28
N GLU A 265 -18.19 0.65 -9.94
CA GLU A 265 -18.07 1.95 -10.62
C GLU A 265 -16.65 2.52 -10.53
N ASP A 266 -16.00 2.35 -9.37
CA ASP A 266 -14.63 2.80 -9.14
C ASP A 266 -13.62 2.06 -10.04
N GLU A 267 -13.85 0.77 -10.30
CA GLU A 267 -13.02 -0.03 -11.20
C GLU A 267 -13.22 0.37 -12.68
N ILE A 268 -14.44 0.71 -13.09
CA ILE A 268 -14.67 1.27 -14.44
C ILE A 268 -13.94 2.61 -14.60
N LEU A 269 -13.99 3.45 -13.56
CA LEU A 269 -13.30 4.74 -13.52
C LEU A 269 -11.78 4.55 -13.56
N TYR A 270 -11.24 3.59 -12.80
CA TYR A 270 -9.83 3.20 -12.83
C TYR A 270 -9.35 2.93 -14.25
N TRP A 271 -10.00 2.01 -14.97
CA TRP A 271 -9.59 1.63 -16.33
C TRP A 271 -9.77 2.76 -17.34
N SER A 272 -10.80 3.59 -17.16
CA SER A 272 -11.06 4.76 -18.01
C SER A 272 -9.99 5.86 -17.84
N ASN A 273 -9.50 6.07 -16.62
CA ASN A 273 -8.38 6.98 -16.36
C ASN A 273 -7.11 6.50 -17.07
N TYR A 274 -6.80 5.21 -17.05
CA TYR A 274 -5.64 4.66 -17.75
C TYR A 274 -5.74 4.75 -19.28
N GLN A 275 -6.92 4.52 -19.84
CA GLN A 275 -7.16 4.75 -21.26
C GLN A 275 -6.83 6.20 -21.65
N THR A 276 -7.23 7.15 -20.81
CA THR A 276 -6.92 8.58 -21.00
C THR A 276 -5.41 8.84 -20.95
N TYR A 277 -4.69 8.23 -20.00
CA TYR A 277 -3.24 8.38 -19.90
C TYR A 277 -2.50 7.82 -21.12
N ILE A 278 -2.93 6.67 -21.64
CA ILE A 278 -2.36 6.08 -22.86
C ILE A 278 -2.60 6.96 -24.08
N GLN A 279 -3.81 7.49 -24.23
CA GLN A 279 -4.14 8.40 -25.33
C GLN A 279 -3.25 9.64 -25.31
N ARG A 280 -2.98 10.20 -24.12
CA ARG A 280 -2.05 11.33 -23.94
C ARG A 280 -0.59 10.97 -24.21
N ALA A 281 -0.16 9.76 -23.85
CA ALA A 281 1.21 9.30 -24.09
C ALA A 281 1.51 9.06 -25.58
N ASN A 282 0.47 8.75 -26.37
CA ASN A 282 0.56 8.45 -27.80
C ASN A 282 0.22 9.63 -28.73
N SER A 283 -0.23 10.77 -28.18
CA SER A 283 -0.56 12.00 -28.90
C SER A 283 0.63 12.95 -28.99
#